data_AF-A0A816EB78-F1
#
_entry.id   AF-A0A816EB78-F1
#
_cell.length_a   1.000
_cell.length_b   1.000
_cell.length_c   1.000
_cell.angle_alpha   90.00
_cell.angle_beta   90.00
_cell.angle_gamma   90.00
#
_symmetry.space_group_name_H-M   'P 1'
#
loop_
_entity.id
_entity.type
_entity.pdbx_description
1 polymer ?
#
loop_
_entity_poly.entity_id
_entity_poly.type
_entity_poly.pdbx_seq_one_letter_code
_entity_poly.pdbx_strand_id
1 'polypeptide(L)'
;MCTFFYRGIDGIVTSSIASSFAFGGTETVSITVCESANPRRDVPRSMKETIWRIVLIFVKSIVIMGLSIPYNDPSLAHNDVKNVAVSPFTLVFVKSGIKPAVHIMNAVILTTILSAGNSALYVCTHILYALAHEGKAPTYFT
;
A
#
# COMPACT_ATOMS: atom_id res chain seq x y z
N MET A 1 5.46 2.86 29.27
CA MET A 1 5.52 1.41 28.97
C MET A 1 4.09 0.90 29.00
N CYS A 2 3.60 0.26 27.94
CA CYS A 2 2.20 -0.13 27.66
C CYS A 2 1.28 0.92 27.02
N THR A 3 1.63 1.37 25.82
CA THR A 3 0.73 2.07 24.87
C THR A 3 0.37 1.17 23.66
N PHE A 4 0.26 -0.15 23.86
CA PHE A 4 -0.05 -1.10 22.78
C PHE A 4 -1.56 -1.23 22.47
N PHE A 5 -2.43 -0.52 23.23
CA PHE A 5 -3.89 -0.58 23.16
C PHE A 5 -4.54 0.81 23.27
N TYR A 6 -4.05 1.79 22.52
CA TYR A 6 -4.77 3.05 22.37
C TYR A 6 -6.09 2.76 21.62
N ARG A 7 -7.25 2.85 22.32
CA ARG A 7 -8.64 2.51 21.89
C ARG A 7 -9.18 1.08 22.15
N GLY A 8 -8.49 0.21 22.90
CA GLY A 8 -9.06 -1.12 23.24
C GLY A 8 -9.27 -2.03 22.03
N ILE A 9 -10.27 -2.93 22.06
CA ILE A 9 -10.58 -3.87 20.96
C ILE A 9 -10.92 -3.13 19.66
N ASP A 10 -11.57 -1.97 19.74
CA ASP A 10 -11.91 -1.12 18.58
C ASP A 10 -10.66 -0.69 17.79
N GLY A 11 -9.58 -0.35 18.49
CA GLY A 11 -8.29 -0.02 17.88
C GLY A 11 -7.64 -1.22 17.15
N ILE A 12 -7.79 -2.43 17.69
CA ILE A 12 -7.30 -3.66 17.05
C ILE A 12 -8.10 -3.98 15.79
N VAL A 13 -9.42 -3.89 15.87
CA VAL A 13 -10.31 -4.21 14.73
C VAL A 13 -10.07 -3.23 13.58
N THR A 14 -10.03 -1.93 13.87
CA THR A 14 -9.82 -0.89 12.85
C THR A 14 -8.43 -0.97 12.19
N SER A 15 -7.38 -1.21 12.98
CA SER A 15 -6.02 -1.39 12.43
C SER A 15 -5.87 -2.69 11.62
N SER A 16 -6.55 -3.77 12.02
CA SER A 16 -6.55 -5.04 11.28
C SER A 16 -7.22 -4.90 9.91
N ILE A 17 -8.31 -4.13 9.84
CA ILE A 17 -8.99 -3.83 8.57
C ILE A 17 -8.05 -3.01 7.67
N ALA A 18 -7.48 -1.92 8.18
CA ALA A 18 -6.55 -1.08 7.41
C ALA A 18 -5.32 -1.87 6.92
N SER A 19 -4.78 -2.76 7.75
CA SER A 19 -3.66 -3.62 7.38
C SER A 19 -4.03 -4.65 6.30
N SER A 20 -5.25 -5.19 6.33
CA SER A 20 -5.73 -6.14 5.31
C SER A 20 -5.72 -5.51 3.91
N PHE A 21 -6.16 -4.25 3.79
CA PHE A 21 -6.12 -3.52 2.51
C PHE A 21 -4.69 -3.27 2.02
N ALA A 22 -3.73 -3.04 2.92
CA ALA A 22 -2.34 -2.79 2.56
C ALA A 22 -1.61 -4.01 1.98
N PHE A 23 -2.08 -5.22 2.30
CA PHE A 23 -1.55 -6.48 1.75
C PHE A 23 -2.34 -6.98 0.53
N GLY A 24 -3.41 -6.29 0.14
CA GLY A 24 -4.15 -6.56 -1.09
C GLY A 24 -3.29 -6.28 -2.33
N GLY A 25 -3.49 -7.06 -3.40
CA GLY A 25 -2.80 -6.84 -4.69
C GLY A 25 -1.71 -7.85 -5.04
N THR A 26 -1.43 -8.85 -4.20
CA THR A 26 -0.58 -10.00 -4.58
C THR A 26 -1.22 -10.86 -5.68
N GLU A 27 -2.53 -10.74 -5.88
CA GLU A 27 -3.33 -11.42 -6.90
C GLU A 27 -2.96 -11.00 -8.33
N THR A 28 -2.42 -9.80 -8.49
CA THR A 28 -1.94 -9.25 -9.77
C THR A 28 -0.86 -10.13 -10.42
N VAL A 29 -0.05 -10.83 -9.60
CA VAL A 29 1.00 -11.75 -10.07
C VAL A 29 0.41 -12.97 -10.77
N SER A 30 -0.80 -13.39 -10.40
CA SER A 30 -1.49 -14.53 -11.02
C SER A 30 -1.95 -14.22 -12.45
N ILE A 31 -2.20 -12.95 -12.77
CA ILE A 31 -2.71 -12.52 -14.08
C ILE A 31 -1.57 -12.44 -15.10
N THR A 32 -0.38 -12.10 -14.63
CA THR A 32 0.86 -12.04 -15.43
C THR A 32 1.57 -13.41 -15.56
N VAL A 33 0.98 -14.48 -15.00
CA VAL A 33 1.47 -15.86 -15.19
C VAL A 33 1.64 -16.22 -16.66
N CYS A 34 0.71 -15.79 -17.51
CA CYS A 34 0.69 -16.12 -18.94
C CYS A 34 1.85 -15.46 -19.72
N GLU A 35 2.43 -14.39 -19.19
CA GLU A 35 3.56 -13.67 -19.81
C GLU A 35 4.93 -14.16 -19.30
N SER A 36 4.95 -15.05 -18.31
CA SER A 36 6.17 -15.54 -17.70
C SER A 36 6.78 -16.69 -18.51
N ALA A 37 8.09 -16.65 -18.78
CA ALA A 37 8.78 -17.69 -19.54
C ALA A 37 8.74 -19.09 -18.89
N ASN A 38 8.71 -19.16 -17.54
CA ASN A 38 8.57 -20.41 -16.79
C ASN A 38 7.61 -20.25 -15.60
N PRO A 39 6.29 -20.27 -15.83
CA PRO A 39 5.30 -19.94 -14.81
C PRO A 39 5.31 -20.90 -13.62
N ARG A 40 5.56 -22.20 -13.85
CA ARG A 40 5.59 -23.24 -12.81
C ARG A 40 6.64 -23.01 -11.73
N ARG A 41 7.75 -22.34 -12.03
CA ARG A 41 8.85 -22.09 -11.08
C ARG A 41 8.90 -20.65 -10.63
N ASP A 42 8.75 -19.71 -11.56
CA ASP A 42 9.06 -18.31 -11.31
C ASP A 42 7.92 -17.59 -10.55
N VAL A 43 6.67 -18.02 -10.75
CA VAL A 43 5.48 -17.49 -10.05
C VAL A 43 5.51 -17.81 -8.55
N PRO A 44 5.62 -19.09 -8.12
CA PRO A 44 5.63 -19.40 -6.68
C PRO A 44 6.87 -18.85 -5.97
N ARG A 45 8.01 -18.72 -6.67
CA ARG A 45 9.22 -18.10 -6.13
C ARG A 45 9.02 -16.60 -5.91
N SER A 46 8.54 -15.89 -6.92
CA SER A 46 8.33 -14.43 -6.86
C SER A 46 7.27 -14.06 -5.82
N MET A 47 6.24 -14.89 -5.66
CA MET A 47 5.20 -14.68 -4.65
C MET A 47 5.76 -14.75 -3.21
N LYS A 48 6.59 -15.76 -2.90
CA LYS A 48 7.25 -15.89 -1.58
C LYS A 48 8.22 -14.75 -1.29
N GLU A 49 9.01 -14.36 -2.30
CA GLU A 49 9.93 -13.22 -2.22
C GLU A 49 9.19 -11.92 -1.91
N THR A 50 8.07 -11.66 -2.57
CA THR A 50 7.25 -10.46 -2.37
C THR A 50 6.67 -10.41 -0.95
N ILE A 51 6.10 -11.51 -0.45
CA ILE A 51 5.54 -11.56 0.91
C ILE A 51 6.62 -11.23 1.96
N TRP A 52 7.79 -11.86 1.85
CA TRP A 52 8.88 -11.62 2.79
C TRP A 52 9.37 -10.16 2.76
N ARG A 53 9.49 -9.58 1.56
CA ARG A 53 9.89 -8.17 1.40
C ARG A 53 8.87 -7.20 1.99
N ILE A 54 7.57 -7.42 1.73
CA ILE A 54 6.51 -6.56 2.27
C ILE A 54 6.52 -6.57 3.79
N VAL A 55 6.59 -7.77 4.41
CA VAL A 55 6.66 -7.91 5.87
C VAL A 55 7.88 -7.19 6.45
N LEU A 56 9.07 -7.38 5.86
CA LEU A 56 10.29 -6.72 6.33
C LEU A 56 10.22 -5.19 6.21
N ILE A 57 9.69 -4.65 5.11
CA ILE A 57 9.57 -3.20 4.91
C ILE A 57 8.58 -2.60 5.90
N PHE A 58 7.44 -3.27 6.14
CA PHE A 58 6.43 -2.81 7.10
C PHE A 58 6.98 -2.78 8.53
N VAL A 59 7.58 -3.88 8.99
CA VAL A 59 8.15 -3.95 10.35
C VAL A 59 9.22 -2.89 10.55
N LYS A 60 10.14 -2.71 9.58
CA LYS A 60 11.16 -1.67 9.64
C LYS A 60 10.57 -0.27 9.69
N SER A 61 9.56 0.01 8.86
CA SER A 61 8.91 1.32 8.80
C SER A 61 8.20 1.67 10.11
N ILE A 62 7.47 0.72 10.70
CA ILE A 62 6.77 0.91 11.98
C ILE A 62 7.77 1.13 13.12
N VAL A 63 8.89 0.40 13.15
CA VAL A 63 9.94 0.60 14.16
C VAL A 63 10.56 1.99 14.05
N ILE A 64 10.88 2.44 12.82
CA ILE A 64 11.46 3.77 12.59
C ILE A 64 10.47 4.87 12.97
N MET A 65 9.19 4.75 12.58
CA MET A 65 8.16 5.72 12.95
C MET A 65 7.85 5.73 14.44
N GLY A 66 7.73 4.56 15.06
CA GLY A 66 7.39 4.40 16.47
C GLY A 66 8.49 4.91 17.41
N LEU A 67 9.75 4.86 16.98
CA LEU A 67 10.88 5.45 17.72
C LEU A 67 10.98 6.97 17.49
N SER A 68 10.52 7.48 16.35
CA SER A 68 10.67 8.89 15.98
C SER A 68 9.55 9.81 16.48
N ILE A 69 8.36 9.29 16.79
CA ILE A 69 7.20 10.12 17.16
C ILE A 69 6.68 9.73 18.56
N PRO A 70 6.77 10.59 19.59
CA PRO A 70 6.07 10.36 20.85
C PRO A 70 4.55 10.42 20.61
N TYR A 71 3.84 9.40 21.09
CA TYR A 71 2.39 9.17 20.95
C TYR A 71 1.48 10.26 21.56
N ASN A 72 2.05 11.30 22.16
CA ASN A 72 1.36 12.29 23.00
C ASN A 72 1.15 13.66 22.33
N ASP A 73 1.33 13.74 21.02
CA ASP A 73 1.37 15.03 20.32
C ASP A 73 0.04 15.30 19.57
N PRO A 74 -0.68 16.40 19.86
CA PRO A 74 -2.03 16.69 19.34
C PRO A 74 -2.10 16.92 17.82
N SER A 75 -0.94 16.92 17.15
CA SER A 75 -0.85 16.97 15.69
C SER A 75 -1.22 15.64 14.99
N LEU A 76 -1.36 14.53 15.74
CA LEU A 76 -1.93 13.25 15.25
C LEU A 76 -3.47 13.25 15.20
N ALA A 77 -4.12 14.20 15.88
CA ALA A 77 -5.59 14.26 15.99
C ALA A 77 -6.27 15.17 14.96
N HIS A 78 -5.50 15.96 14.19
CA HIS A 78 -6.06 16.81 13.14
C HIS A 78 -6.34 15.98 11.88
N ASN A 79 -7.48 15.30 11.92
CA ASN A 79 -8.22 14.82 10.75
C ASN A 79 -8.74 16.03 9.94
N ASP A 80 -7.86 16.96 9.55
CA ASP A 80 -8.24 18.02 8.64
C ASP A 80 -8.15 17.48 7.21
N VAL A 81 -9.32 17.06 6.72
CA VAL A 81 -9.63 16.50 5.40
C VAL A 81 -9.18 17.41 4.24
N LYS A 82 -8.59 18.58 4.53
CA LYS A 82 -8.01 19.51 3.54
C LYS A 82 -6.60 19.14 3.11
N ASN A 83 -5.87 18.30 3.85
CA ASN A 83 -4.51 17.90 3.48
C ASN A 83 -4.45 16.42 3.11
N VAL A 84 -4.69 16.12 1.85
CA VAL A 84 -4.56 14.79 1.20
C VAL A 84 -3.15 14.17 1.36
N ALA A 85 -2.20 14.83 2.04
CA ALA A 85 -0.77 14.54 1.96
C ALA A 85 -0.01 14.49 3.30
N VAL A 86 -0.67 14.37 4.47
CA VAL A 86 0.07 14.08 5.71
C VAL A 86 0.23 12.56 5.86
N SER A 87 1.01 11.98 4.94
CA SER A 87 1.55 10.64 5.14
C SER A 87 2.38 10.66 6.43
N PRO A 88 2.31 9.65 7.30
CA PRO A 88 3.10 9.63 8.53
C PRO A 88 4.61 9.77 8.26
N PHE A 89 5.06 9.39 7.05
CA PHE A 89 6.41 9.67 6.58
C PHE A 89 6.70 11.16 6.34
N THR A 90 5.77 11.93 5.76
CA THR A 90 5.95 13.38 5.55
C THR A 90 5.86 14.15 6.86
N LEU A 91 5.07 13.67 7.81
CA LEU A 91 4.94 14.25 9.15
C LEU A 91 6.26 14.22 9.95
N VAL A 92 7.06 13.15 9.83
CA VAL A 92 8.40 13.06 10.45
C VAL A 92 9.32 14.17 9.93
N PHE A 93 9.32 14.41 8.62
CA PHE A 93 10.17 15.43 8.00
C PHE A 93 9.72 16.86 8.31
N VAL A 94 8.41 17.10 8.42
CA VAL A 94 7.85 18.39 8.88
C VAL A 94 8.29 18.67 10.32
N LYS A 95 8.20 17.68 11.22
CA LYS A 95 8.66 17.82 12.61
C LYS A 95 10.17 17.98 12.76
N SER A 96 10.95 17.38 11.85
CA SER A 96 12.40 17.56 11.79
C SER A 96 12.85 18.91 11.22
N GLY A 97 11.94 19.77 10.74
CA GLY A 97 12.24 21.10 10.23
C GLY A 97 12.86 21.15 8.82
N ILE A 98 12.96 20.02 8.11
CA ILE A 98 13.62 19.91 6.80
C ILE A 98 12.58 20.10 5.69
N LYS A 99 12.26 21.37 5.37
CA LYS A 99 11.29 21.75 4.32
C LYS A 99 11.53 21.11 2.93
N PRO A 100 12.76 20.99 2.38
CA PRO A 100 12.95 20.38 1.06
C PRO A 100 12.68 18.87 1.03
N ALA A 101 12.86 18.16 2.15
CA ALA A 101 12.62 16.71 2.23
C ALA A 101 11.13 16.36 2.06
N VAL A 102 10.23 17.26 2.48
CA VAL A 102 8.78 17.09 2.34
C VAL A 102 8.36 17.06 0.86
N HIS A 103 8.91 17.95 0.04
CA HIS A 103 8.59 18.00 -1.39
C HIS A 103 9.11 16.77 -2.15
N ILE A 104 10.30 16.28 -1.80
CA ILE A 104 10.86 15.05 -2.37
C ILE A 104 9.98 13.85 -2.02
N MET A 105 9.55 13.73 -0.77
CA MET A 105 8.65 12.64 -0.36
C MET A 105 7.29 12.71 -1.07
N ASN A 106 6.72 13.90 -1.22
CA ASN A 106 5.48 14.07 -1.99
C ASN A 106 5.66 13.67 -3.46
N ALA A 107 6.79 14.01 -4.09
CA ALA A 107 7.08 13.59 -5.45
C ALA A 107 7.17 12.06 -5.56
N VAL A 108 7.88 11.40 -4.63
CA VAL A 108 7.96 9.93 -4.56
C VAL A 108 6.59 9.30 -4.41
N ILE A 109 5.74 9.80 -3.50
CA ILE A 109 4.37 9.30 -3.31
C ILE A 109 3.54 9.42 -4.59
N LEU A 110 3.61 10.55 -5.29
CA LEU A 110 2.88 10.73 -6.55
C LEU A 110 3.39 9.76 -7.62
N THR A 111 4.70 9.57 -7.75
CA THR A 111 5.27 8.62 -8.70
C THR A 111 4.87 7.18 -8.39
N THR A 112 4.85 6.78 -7.11
CA THR A 112 4.45 5.41 -6.74
C THR A 112 2.97 5.17 -6.99
N ILE A 113 2.09 6.13 -6.69
CA ILE A 113 0.65 6.01 -6.97
C ILE A 113 0.38 5.95 -8.47
N LEU A 114 1.05 6.77 -9.28
CA LEU A 114 0.92 6.72 -10.75
C LEU A 114 1.37 5.37 -11.32
N SER A 115 2.50 4.84 -10.84
CA SER A 115 2.99 3.52 -11.25
C SER A 115 2.02 2.40 -10.86
N ALA A 116 1.51 2.42 -9.63
CA ALA A 116 0.56 1.42 -9.15
C ALA A 116 -0.78 1.50 -9.92
N GLY A 117 -1.25 2.72 -10.21
CA GLY A 117 -2.45 2.95 -11.01
C GLY A 117 -2.34 2.39 -12.42
N ASN A 118 -1.18 2.53 -13.07
CA ASN A 118 -0.97 1.97 -14.40
C ASN A 118 -1.04 0.43 -14.41
N SER A 119 -0.40 -0.23 -13.43
CA SER A 119 -0.49 -1.69 -13.29
C SER A 119 -1.91 -2.17 -12.97
N ALA A 120 -2.64 -1.44 -12.12
CA ALA A 120 -4.02 -1.76 -11.78
C ALA A 120 -4.94 -1.66 -13.01
N LEU A 121 -4.79 -0.59 -13.82
CA LEU A 121 -5.56 -0.43 -15.05
C LEU A 121 -5.29 -1.54 -16.07
N TYR A 122 -4.01 -1.90 -16.27
CA TYR A 122 -3.61 -3.01 -17.15
C TYR A 122 -4.24 -4.35 -16.73
N VAL A 123 -4.31 -4.61 -15.43
CA VAL A 123 -4.95 -5.82 -14.89
C VAL A 123 -6.47 -5.78 -15.05
N CYS A 124 -7.10 -4.64 -14.78
CA CYS A 124 -8.54 -4.46 -14.97
C CYS A 124 -8.97 -4.72 -16.41
N THR A 125 -8.22 -4.23 -17.41
CA THR A 125 -8.55 -4.48 -18.82
C THR A 125 -8.43 -5.96 -19.18
N HIS A 126 -7.40 -6.66 -18.67
CA HIS A 126 -7.23 -8.11 -18.88
C HIS A 126 -8.39 -8.93 -18.31
N ILE A 127 -8.82 -8.60 -17.08
CA ILE A 127 -9.96 -9.27 -16.43
C ILE A 127 -11.25 -8.97 -17.19
N LEU A 128 -11.47 -7.71 -17.59
CA LEU A 128 -12.67 -7.30 -18.30
C LEU A 128 -12.78 -7.96 -19.68
N TYR A 129 -11.67 -8.06 -20.41
CA TYR A 129 -11.59 -8.76 -21.69
C TYR A 129 -11.90 -10.27 -21.53
N ALA A 130 -11.31 -10.91 -20.51
CA ALA A 130 -11.59 -12.32 -20.22
C ALA A 130 -13.08 -12.55 -19.88
N LEU A 131 -13.69 -11.64 -19.10
CA LEU A 131 -15.11 -11.70 -18.77
C LEU A 131 -16.02 -11.46 -19.98
N ALA A 132 -15.61 -10.60 -20.92
CA ALA A 132 -16.35 -10.34 -22.15
C ALA A 132 -16.31 -11.57 -23.08
N HIS A 133 -15.16 -12.22 -23.19
CA HIS A 133 -15.01 -13.48 -23.94
C HIS A 133 -15.79 -14.65 -23.30
N GLU A 134 -15.94 -14.67 -21.97
CA GLU A 134 -16.79 -15.63 -21.26
C GLU A 134 -18.30 -15.27 -21.31
N GLY A 135 -18.69 -14.16 -21.95
CA GLY A 135 -20.07 -13.70 -22.04
C GLY A 135 -20.67 -13.18 -20.73
N LYS A 136 -19.84 -12.92 -19.71
CA LYS A 136 -20.23 -12.39 -18.39
C LYS A 136 -20.15 -10.87 -18.31
N ALA A 137 -19.52 -10.22 -19.30
CA ALA A 137 -19.48 -8.77 -19.47
C ALA A 137 -20.05 -8.39 -20.86
N PRO A 138 -20.54 -7.15 -21.05
CA PRO A 138 -21.16 -6.73 -22.31
C PRO A 138 -20.18 -6.84 -23.49
N THR A 139 -20.70 -7.32 -24.62
CA THR A 139 -19.97 -7.76 -25.81
C THR A 139 -19.12 -6.68 -26.50
N TYR A 140 -19.26 -5.42 -26.09
CA TYR A 140 -18.45 -4.30 -26.60
C TYR A 140 -17.01 -4.29 -26.06
N PHE A 141 -16.69 -5.10 -25.04
CA PHE A 141 -15.32 -5.23 -24.47
C PHE A 141 -14.53 -6.43 -25.01
N THR A 142 -15.11 -7.22 -25.92
CA THR A 142 -14.45 -8.31 -26.67
C THR A 142 -13.73 -7.74 -27.90
#